data_AF-A0A969JQV0-F1
#
_entry.id   AF-A0A969JQV0-F1
#
_cell.length_a   1.000
_cell.length_b   1.000
_cell.length_c   1.000
_cell.angle_alpha   90.00
_cell.angle_beta   90.00
_cell.angle_gamma   90.00
#
_symmetry.space_group_name_H-M   'P 1'
#
loop_
_entity.id
_entity.type
_entity.pdbx_description
1 polymer ?
#
loop_
_entity_poly.entity_id
_entity_poly.type
_entity_poly.pdbx_seq_one_letter_code
_entity_poly.pdbx_strand_id
1 'polypeptide(L)'
;MNNQSTPPNLQKLLAYKLLTLGDDELILGHRQSEWCGHSPILEEDIAFANLSLDELGHAILWYQLHATLLGENPETYPDKIVYFREPFEYRCA
;
A
#
# COMPACT_ATOMS: atom_id res chain seq x y z
N MET A 1 27.58 12.38 6.07
CA MET A 1 26.66 11.46 5.36
C MET A 1 25.74 12.33 4.52
N ASN A 2 25.84 12.21 3.20
CA ASN A 2 25.42 13.23 2.26
C ASN A 2 23.90 13.44 2.27
N ASN A 3 23.49 14.63 2.67
CA ASN A 3 22.16 15.19 2.47
C ASN A 3 21.94 15.37 0.97
N GLN A 4 21.52 14.32 0.26
CA GLN A 4 20.91 14.50 -1.05
C GLN A 4 19.48 14.93 -0.81
N SER A 5 19.27 16.24 -0.70
CA SER A 5 17.94 16.83 -0.78
C SER A 5 17.35 16.48 -2.14
N THR A 6 16.47 15.48 -2.17
CA THR A 6 15.70 15.14 -3.37
C THR A 6 15.10 16.43 -3.94
N PRO A 7 15.31 16.76 -5.23
CA PRO A 7 14.78 18.00 -5.79
C PRO A 7 13.27 18.08 -5.55
N PRO A 8 12.69 19.25 -5.20
CA PRO A 8 11.32 19.34 -4.70
C PRO A 8 10.25 18.71 -5.60
N ASN A 9 10.44 18.80 -6.92
CA ASN A 9 9.55 18.16 -7.90
C ASN A 9 9.65 16.63 -7.85
N LEU A 10 10.86 16.09 -7.74
CA LEU A 10 11.09 14.64 -7.66
C LEU A 10 10.53 14.07 -6.35
N GLN A 11 10.65 14.78 -5.23
CA GLN A 11 10.06 14.35 -3.96
C GLN A 11 8.55 14.24 -4.07
N LYS A 12 7.89 15.23 -4.69
CA LYS A 12 6.43 15.21 -4.91
C LYS A 12 6.00 14.05 -5.82
N LEU A 13 6.72 13.84 -6.91
CA LEU A 13 6.44 12.74 -7.86
C LEU A 13 6.64 11.37 -7.20
N LEU A 14 7.70 11.22 -6.40
CA LEU A 14 7.97 9.99 -5.67
C LEU A 14 6.90 9.73 -4.61
N ALA A 15 6.49 10.75 -3.86
CA ALA A 15 5.40 10.64 -2.89
C ALA A 15 4.11 10.16 -3.58
N TYR A 16 3.73 10.82 -4.67
CA TYR A 16 2.58 10.40 -5.46
C TYR A 16 2.68 8.95 -5.94
N LYS A 17 3.84 8.53 -6.45
CA LYS A 17 4.02 7.15 -6.94
C LYS A 17 3.96 6.11 -5.82
N LEU A 18 4.55 6.39 -4.66
CA LEU A 18 4.46 5.51 -3.49
C LEU A 18 3.02 5.36 -2.99
N LEU A 19 2.26 6.46 -2.98
CA LEU A 19 0.84 6.42 -2.63
C LEU A 19 0.04 5.55 -3.60
N THR A 20 0.23 5.72 -4.91
CA THR A 20 -0.41 4.89 -5.94
C THR A 20 -0.07 3.41 -5.78
N LEU A 21 1.19 3.06 -5.56
CA LEU A 21 1.59 1.65 -5.35
C LEU A 21 0.94 1.06 -4.10
N GLY A 22 0.90 1.82 -2.99
CA GLY A 22 0.22 1.37 -1.79
C GLY A 22 -1.30 1.20 -1.99
N ASP A 23 -1.93 2.09 -2.75
CA ASP A 23 -3.36 2.03 -3.08
C ASP A 23 -3.70 0.81 -3.95
N ASP A 24 -2.84 0.48 -4.92
CA ASP A 24 -3.00 -0.72 -5.76
C ASP A 24 -2.98 -1.99 -4.91
N GLU A 25 -1.91 -2.18 -4.12
CA GLU A 25 -1.70 -3.38 -3.31
C GLU A 25 -2.78 -3.52 -2.22
N LEU A 26 -3.21 -2.40 -1.61
CA LEU A 26 -4.30 -2.41 -0.63
C LEU A 26 -5.61 -2.93 -1.24
N ILE A 27 -6.00 -2.39 -2.39
CA ILE A 27 -7.26 -2.76 -3.04
C ILE A 27 -7.19 -4.18 -3.58
N LEU A 28 -6.05 -4.60 -4.15
CA LEU A 28 -5.82 -5.97 -4.57
C LEU A 28 -5.90 -6.94 -3.39
N GLY A 29 -5.19 -6.67 -2.29
CA GLY A 29 -5.25 -7.50 -1.08
C GLY A 29 -6.66 -7.63 -0.52
N HIS A 30 -7.45 -6.54 -0.51
CA HIS A 30 -8.87 -6.59 -0.11
C HIS A 30 -9.72 -7.45 -1.05
N ARG A 31 -9.60 -7.26 -2.35
CA ARG A 31 -10.37 -8.00 -3.37
C ARG A 31 -9.99 -9.48 -3.39
N GLN A 32 -8.73 -9.80 -3.18
CA GLN A 32 -8.26 -11.18 -3.10
C GLN A 32 -8.77 -11.85 -1.80
N SER A 33 -8.78 -11.12 -0.68
CA SER A 33 -9.31 -11.64 0.58
C SER A 33 -10.79 -12.05 0.52
N GLU A 34 -11.58 -11.48 -0.40
CA GLU A 34 -12.97 -11.86 -0.64
C GLU A 34 -13.14 -13.27 -1.21
N TRP A 35 -12.09 -13.86 -1.76
CA TRP A 35 -12.10 -15.23 -2.28
C TRP A 35 -11.68 -16.28 -1.27
N CYS A 36 -11.35 -15.89 -0.03
CA CYS A 36 -11.01 -16.84 1.01
C CYS A 36 -12.15 -17.86 1.22
N GLY A 37 -11.87 -19.14 1.00
CA GLY A 37 -12.85 -20.23 1.06
C GLY A 37 -13.63 -20.47 -0.24
N HIS A 38 -13.31 -19.76 -1.32
CA HIS A 38 -14.00 -19.87 -2.62
C HIS A 38 -13.17 -20.56 -3.71
N SER A 39 -11.91 -20.88 -3.43
CA SER A 39 -11.04 -21.57 -4.40
C SER A 39 -11.47 -23.03 -4.62
N PRO A 40 -11.24 -23.61 -5.83
CA PRO A 40 -11.62 -24.99 -6.17
C PRO A 40 -11.08 -26.08 -5.24
N ILE A 41 -9.87 -25.91 -4.69
CA ILE A 41 -9.22 -26.83 -3.75
C ILE A 41 -8.51 -26.07 -2.62
N LEU A 42 -8.21 -26.76 -1.53
CA LEU A 42 -7.64 -26.17 -0.31
C LEU A 42 -6.25 -25.56 -0.53
N GLU A 43 -5.38 -26.24 -1.29
CA GLU A 43 -4.03 -25.77 -1.57
C GLU A 43 -4.02 -24.46 -2.34
N GLU A 44 -4.96 -24.31 -3.27
CA GLU A 44 -5.16 -23.08 -4.04
C GLU A 44 -5.69 -21.97 -3.13
N ASP A 45 -6.62 -22.27 -2.23
CA ASP A 45 -7.17 -21.30 -1.28
C ASP A 45 -6.10 -20.75 -0.33
N ILE A 46 -5.23 -21.62 0.17
CA ILE A 46 -4.09 -21.23 1.01
C ILE A 46 -3.10 -20.38 0.21
N ALA A 47 -2.81 -20.76 -1.05
CA ALA A 47 -1.93 -19.98 -1.91
C ALA A 47 -2.50 -18.59 -2.20
N PHE A 48 -3.81 -18.48 -2.43
CA PHE A 48 -4.49 -17.22 -2.72
C PHE A 48 -4.58 -16.31 -1.48
N ALA A 49 -4.87 -16.89 -0.31
CA ALA A 49 -4.82 -16.17 0.96
C ALA A 49 -3.42 -15.64 1.29
N ASN A 50 -2.36 -16.41 0.98
CA ASN A 50 -0.98 -15.96 1.16
C ASN A 50 -0.66 -14.78 0.23
N LEU A 51 -1.09 -14.83 -1.03
CA LEU A 51 -0.92 -13.70 -1.95
C LEU A 51 -1.64 -12.44 -1.43
N SER A 52 -2.87 -12.60 -0.92
CA SER A 52 -3.63 -11.50 -0.30
C SER A 52 -2.89 -10.85 0.87
N LEU A 53 -2.21 -11.67 1.68
CA LEU A 53 -1.42 -11.21 2.81
C LEU A 53 -0.15 -10.47 2.35
N ASP A 54 0.52 -10.95 1.31
CA ASP A 54 1.70 -10.30 0.74
C ASP A 54 1.36 -8.91 0.19
N GLU A 55 0.26 -8.77 -0.56
CA GLU A 55 -0.24 -7.49 -1.07
C GLU A 55 -0.53 -6.50 0.09
N LEU A 56 -1.17 -6.96 1.17
CA LEU A 56 -1.38 -6.11 2.34
C LEU A 56 -0.05 -5.70 3.00
N GLY A 57 0.93 -6.61 3.06
CA GLY A 57 2.28 -6.31 3.54
C GLY A 57 3.00 -5.28 2.69
N HIS A 58 2.89 -5.37 1.37
CA HIS A 58 3.42 -4.37 0.44
C HIS A 58 2.73 -3.02 0.58
N ALA A 59 1.40 -2.99 0.74
CA ALA A 59 0.66 -1.75 0.99
C ALA A 59 1.21 -1.03 2.22
N ILE A 60 1.40 -1.75 3.34
CA ILE A 60 1.99 -1.21 4.57
C ILE A 60 3.40 -0.67 4.30
N LEU A 61 4.25 -1.44 3.61
CA LEU A 61 5.62 -1.03 3.27
C LEU A 61 5.62 0.28 2.45
N TRP A 62 4.78 0.37 1.42
CA TRP A 62 4.70 1.56 0.57
C TRP A 62 4.21 2.78 1.34
N TYR A 63 3.22 2.62 2.21
CA TYR A 63 2.72 3.71 3.05
C TYR A 63 3.71 4.16 4.13
N GLN A 64 4.50 3.25 4.69
CA GLN A 64 5.58 3.59 5.62
C GLN A 64 6.71 4.38 4.93
N LEU A 65 7.07 3.99 3.70
CA LEU A 65 8.02 4.73 2.88
C LEU A 65 7.46 6.11 2.49
N HIS A 66 6.18 6.19 2.14
CA HIS A 66 5.49 7.44 1.88
C HIS A 66 5.50 8.36 3.11
N ALA A 67 5.21 7.83 4.30
CA ALA A 67 5.28 8.56 5.56
C ALA A 67 6.69 9.11 5.83
N THR A 68 7.71 8.26 5.67
CA THR A 68 9.11 8.64 5.86
C THR A 68 9.51 9.77 4.92
N LEU A 69 9.05 9.74 3.66
CA LEU A 69 9.32 10.78 2.67
C LEU A 69 8.65 12.12 3.00
N LEU A 70 7.48 12.08 3.64
CA LEU A 70 6.72 13.26 4.07
C LEU A 70 7.11 13.77 5.47
N GLY A 71 7.92 13.02 6.23
CA GLY A 71 8.24 13.33 7.62
C GLY A 71 7.11 13.03 8.61
N GLU A 72 6.19 12.14 8.23
CA GLU A 72 5.10 11.63 9.06
C GLU A 72 5.54 10.38 9.83
N ASN A 73 4.80 9.99 10.87
CA ASN A 73 5.11 8.79 11.65
C ASN A 73 4.74 7.50 10.87
N PRO A 74 5.70 6.63 10.51
CA PRO A 74 5.44 5.42 9.73
C PRO A 74 4.51 4.41 10.41
N GLU A 75 4.40 4.42 11.74
CA GLU A 75 3.57 3.45 12.47
C GLU A 75 2.09 3.83 12.48
N THR A 76 1.76 5.13 12.41
CA THR A 76 0.38 5.60 12.49
C THR A 76 -0.15 6.13 11.16
N TYR A 77 0.74 6.49 10.24
CA TYR A 77 0.38 7.05 8.95
C TYR A 77 -0.37 6.06 8.03
N PRO A 78 0.01 4.77 7.91
CA PRO A 78 -0.72 3.81 7.08
C PRO A 78 -2.21 3.71 7.45
N ASP A 79 -2.52 3.52 8.73
CA ASP A 79 -3.91 3.48 9.20
C ASP A 79 -4.66 4.79 8.89
N LYS A 80 -4.00 5.93 9.09
CA LYS A 80 -4.62 7.24 8.83
C LYS A 80 -5.08 7.37 7.38
N ILE A 81 -4.24 6.98 6.43
CA ILE A 81 -4.57 7.14 5.01
C ILE A 81 -5.49 6.04 4.48
N VAL A 82 -5.48 4.85 5.08
CA VAL A 82 -6.41 3.77 4.69
C VAL A 82 -7.82 4.04 5.20
N TYR A 83 -7.98 4.42 6.47
CA TYR A 83 -9.31 4.51 7.08
C TYR A 83 -10.01 5.86 6.92
N PHE A 84 -9.27 6.95 6.65
CA PHE A 84 -9.83 8.31 6.67
C PHE A 84 -9.72 9.09 5.36
N ARG A 85 -9.30 8.43 4.26
CA ARG A 85 -9.42 9.01 2.92
C ARG A 85 -10.78 8.72 2.32
N GLU A 86 -11.31 9.69 1.59
CA GLU A 86 -12.52 9.52 0.79
C GLU A 86 -12.24 8.64 -0.45
N PRO A 87 -13.26 7.96 -1.01
CA PRO A 87 -13.05 7.05 -2.14
C PRO A 87 -12.34 7.66 -3.36
N PHE A 88 -12.59 8.94 -3.65
CA PHE A 88 -11.97 9.65 -4.78
C PHE A 88 -10.54 10.13 -4.50
N GLU A 89 -10.03 9.95 -3.28
CA GLU A 89 -8.64 10.28 -2.91
C GLU A 89 -7.67 9.12 -3.14
N TYR A 90 -8.20 7.91 -3.33
CA TYR A 90 -7.41 6.77 -3.78
C TYR A 90 -6.89 6.98 -5.21
N ARG A 91 -5.69 6.48 -5.46
CA ARG A 91 -4.88 6.71 -6.67
C ARG A 91 -4.41 5.40 -7.28
N CYS A 92 -5.27 4.38 -7.28
CA CYS A 92 -5.02 3.13 -7.99
C CYS A 92 -4.77 3.39 -9.49
N ALA A 93 -3.88 2.60 -10.10
CA ALA A 93 -3.48 2.70 -11.50
C ALA A 93 -4.48 2.11 -12.49
#